data_AF-A0A094A795-F1
#
_entry.id   AF-A0A094A795-F1
#
_cell.length_a   1.000
_cell.length_b   1.000
_cell.length_c   1.000
_cell.angle_alpha   90.00
_cell.angle_beta   90.00
_cell.angle_gamma   90.00
#
_symmetry.space_group_name_H-M   'P 1'
#
loop_
_entity.id
_entity.type
_entity.pdbx_description
1 polymer ?
#
loop_
_entity_poly.entity_id
_entity_poly.type
_entity_poly.pdbx_seq_one_letter_code
_entity_poly.pdbx_strand_id
1 'polypeptide(L)'
;MSSKTTQFTILTLITALLISNYDRTLSLLSPYLIASVCPLEPSEPPMEECLAHNYTTEILSIDPLLIYITNFVTPREATALLAAGDPLFKSSQVTVAGRDTETPDRTSYSATLP
;
A
#
# COMPACT_ATOMS: atom_id res chain seq x y z
N MET A 1 -14.79 -11.52 56.42
CA MET A 1 -13.82 -12.12 55.49
C MET A 1 -14.53 -12.98 54.43
N SER A 2 -15.36 -12.38 53.56
CA SER A 2 -16.27 -13.13 52.65
C SER A 2 -16.52 -12.43 51.30
N SER A 3 -15.58 -11.61 50.82
CA SER A 3 -15.73 -10.86 49.56
C SER A 3 -14.86 -11.45 48.43
N LYS A 4 -13.62 -11.82 48.74
CA LYS A 4 -12.66 -12.34 47.75
C LYS A 4 -13.08 -13.70 47.18
N THR A 5 -13.53 -14.62 48.02
CA THR A 5 -13.98 -15.95 47.60
C THR A 5 -15.17 -15.86 46.64
N THR A 6 -16.15 -15.01 46.94
CA THR A 6 -17.34 -14.81 46.11
C THR A 6 -17.00 -14.21 44.74
N GLN A 7 -16.04 -13.28 44.66
CA GLN A 7 -15.60 -12.73 43.37
C GLN A 7 -14.90 -13.76 42.49
N PHE A 8 -14.03 -14.59 43.07
CA PHE A 8 -13.39 -15.67 42.32
C PHE A 8 -14.42 -16.68 41.81
N THR A 9 -15.41 -17.04 42.63
CA THR A 9 -16.48 -17.96 42.21
C THR A 9 -17.30 -17.38 41.06
N ILE A 10 -17.67 -16.10 41.12
CA ILE A 10 -18.39 -15.41 40.05
C ILE A 10 -17.56 -15.37 38.76
N LEU A 11 -16.27 -15.00 38.85
CA LEU A 11 -15.39 -14.96 37.69
C LEU A 11 -15.25 -16.34 37.03
N THR A 12 -15.08 -17.40 37.83
CA THR A 12 -15.02 -18.77 37.32
C THR A 12 -16.32 -19.21 36.64
N LEU A 13 -17.48 -18.83 37.20
CA LEU A 13 -18.79 -19.12 36.61
C LEU A 13 -18.97 -18.40 35.26
N ILE A 14 -18.56 -17.14 35.17
CA ILE A 14 -18.62 -16.36 33.93
C ILE A 14 -17.71 -17.01 32.88
N THR A 15 -16.48 -17.38 33.22
CA THR A 15 -15.57 -18.05 32.27
C THR A 15 -16.11 -19.40 31.81
N ALA A 16 -16.69 -20.21 32.71
CA ALA A 16 -17.27 -21.50 32.35
C ALA A 16 -18.50 -21.34 31.43
N LEU A 17 -19.33 -20.32 31.67
CA LEU A 17 -20.50 -20.02 30.84
C LEU A 17 -20.10 -19.56 29.43
N LEU A 18 -19.03 -18.76 29.33
CA LEU A 18 -18.46 -18.32 28.05
C LEU A 18 -17.89 -19.49 27.25
N ILE A 19 -17.13 -20.38 27.89
CA ILE A 19 -16.55 -21.56 27.23
C ILE A 19 -17.65 -22.54 26.80
N SER A 20 -18.65 -22.79 27.65
CA SER A 20 -19.74 -23.72 27.36
C SER A 20 -20.65 -23.25 26.22
N ASN A 21 -20.73 -21.95 25.96
CA ASN A 21 -21.59 -21.37 24.92
C ASN A 21 -20.77 -20.65 23.84
N TYR A 22 -19.53 -21.10 23.62
CA TYR A 22 -18.56 -20.44 22.76
C TYR A 22 -19.13 -20.03 21.39
N ASP A 23 -19.82 -20.93 20.69
CA ASP A 23 -20.46 -20.63 19.39
C ASP A 23 -21.51 -19.52 19.44
N ARG A 24 -22.32 -19.48 20.51
CA ARG A 24 -23.29 -18.39 20.71
C ARG A 24 -22.59 -17.09 21.10
N THR A 25 -21.55 -17.15 21.92
CA THR A 25 -20.79 -15.95 22.30
C THR A 25 -20.06 -15.35 21.09
N LEU A 26 -19.49 -16.19 20.22
CA LEU A 26 -18.92 -15.77 18.95
C LEU A 26 -19.97 -15.13 18.03
N SER A 27 -21.16 -15.72 17.94
CA SER A 27 -22.26 -15.14 17.15
C SER A 27 -22.73 -13.78 17.67
N LEU A 28 -22.74 -13.59 19.00
CA LEU A 28 -23.14 -12.32 19.63
C LEU A 28 -22.05 -11.23 19.53
N LEU A 29 -20.77 -11.62 19.48
CA LEU A 29 -19.63 -10.72 19.30
C LEU A 29 -19.29 -10.48 17.82
N SER A 30 -19.79 -11.33 16.92
CA SER A 30 -19.66 -11.21 15.46
C SER A 30 -19.94 -9.79 14.93
N PRO A 31 -21.06 -9.11 15.30
CA PRO A 31 -21.31 -7.76 14.80
C PRO A 31 -20.33 -6.70 15.31
N TYR A 32 -19.58 -6.96 16.38
CA TYR A 32 -18.57 -6.04 16.92
C TYR A 32 -17.15 -6.36 16.42
N LEU A 33 -16.92 -7.52 15.81
CA LEU A 33 -15.64 -7.85 15.15
C LEU A 33 -15.54 -7.28 13.73
N ILE A 34 -16.64 -6.74 13.18
CA ILE A 34 -16.67 -6.06 11.89
C ILE A 34 -16.33 -4.58 12.09
N ALA A 35 -15.07 -4.29 12.44
CA ALA A 35 -14.57 -2.91 12.47
C ALA A 35 -13.21 -2.74 11.78
N SER A 36 -12.68 -3.76 11.08
CA SER A 36 -11.47 -3.60 10.26
C SER A 36 -11.57 -4.15 8.84
N VAL A 37 -12.73 -4.67 8.42
CA VAL A 37 -12.91 -5.05 7.02
C VAL A 37 -13.55 -3.87 6.32
N CYS A 38 -12.71 -2.93 5.89
CA CYS A 38 -13.07 -2.07 4.79
C CYS A 38 -13.53 -2.98 3.65
N PRO A 39 -14.73 -2.80 3.07
CA PRO A 39 -15.06 -3.44 1.81
C PRO A 39 -14.10 -2.88 0.76
N LEU A 40 -12.94 -3.53 0.61
CA LEU A 40 -12.21 -3.51 -0.64
C LEU A 40 -13.12 -4.25 -1.61
N GLU A 41 -13.98 -3.50 -2.30
CA GLU A 41 -14.60 -3.98 -3.52
C GLU A 41 -13.47 -4.57 -4.38
N PRO A 42 -13.48 -5.88 -4.69
CA PRO A 42 -12.50 -6.44 -5.60
C PRO A 42 -12.82 -5.92 -7.00
N SER A 43 -12.45 -4.67 -7.27
CA SER A 43 -12.10 -4.22 -8.61
C SER A 43 -10.69 -4.71 -8.87
N GLU A 44 -10.45 -6.01 -8.77
CA GLU A 44 -9.29 -6.58 -9.42
C GLU A 44 -9.67 -6.70 -10.89
N PRO A 45 -9.15 -5.83 -11.79
CA PRO A 45 -9.11 -6.21 -13.20
C PRO A 45 -8.44 -7.59 -13.27
N PRO A 46 -8.78 -8.43 -14.26
CA PRO A 46 -8.13 -9.73 -14.41
C PRO A 46 -6.62 -9.50 -14.27
N MET A 47 -5.98 -10.19 -13.31
CA MET A 47 -4.52 -10.13 -13.19
C MET A 47 -3.97 -10.54 -14.56
N GLU A 48 -3.52 -9.56 -15.33
CA GLU A 48 -2.85 -9.82 -16.60
C GLU A 48 -1.70 -10.75 -16.24
N GLU A 49 -1.72 -11.97 -16.82
CA GLU A 49 -0.61 -12.91 -16.66
C GLU A 49 0.68 -12.13 -16.85
N CYS A 50 1.61 -12.22 -15.89
CA CYS A 50 2.91 -11.61 -16.02
C CYS A 50 3.63 -12.32 -17.17
N LEU A 51 3.41 -11.82 -18.38
CA LEU A 51 4.01 -12.34 -19.59
C LEU A 51 5.53 -12.24 -19.43
N ALA A 52 6.23 -13.28 -19.88
CA ALA A 52 7.68 -13.26 -19.88
C ALA A 52 8.16 -12.03 -20.65
N HIS A 53 8.84 -11.12 -19.95
CA HIS A 53 9.31 -9.86 -20.49
C HIS A 53 10.81 -9.92 -20.74
N ASN A 54 11.21 -9.71 -21.99
CA ASN A 54 12.61 -9.81 -22.41
C ASN A 54 13.31 -8.46 -22.23
N TYR A 55 13.96 -8.27 -21.08
CA TYR A 55 14.83 -7.13 -20.81
C TYR A 55 16.29 -7.58 -20.65
N THR A 56 17.22 -6.66 -20.89
CA THR A 56 18.66 -6.88 -20.65
C THR A 56 19.18 -5.83 -19.69
N THR A 57 20.30 -6.12 -19.03
CA THR A 57 20.94 -5.21 -18.08
C THR A 57 22.41 -5.06 -18.39
N GLU A 58 22.92 -3.84 -18.33
CA GLU A 58 24.30 -3.49 -18.59
C GLU A 58 24.81 -2.61 -17.45
N ILE A 59 26.00 -2.90 -16.91
CA ILE A 59 26.64 -2.05 -15.91
C ILE A 59 27.47 -1.00 -16.64
N LEU A 60 27.09 0.26 -16.52
CA LEU A 60 27.77 1.40 -17.17
C LEU A 60 28.88 2.00 -16.29
N SER A 61 28.75 1.89 -14.97
CA SER A 61 29.75 2.35 -14.01
C SER A 61 29.64 1.56 -12.72
N ILE A 62 30.77 1.39 -12.03
CA ILE A 62 30.84 0.73 -10.71
C ILE A 62 30.89 1.74 -9.56
N ASP A 63 31.34 2.97 -9.82
CA ASP A 63 31.43 4.03 -8.82
C ASP A 63 31.22 5.42 -9.47
N PRO A 64 30.00 6.01 -9.38
CA PRO A 64 28.81 5.42 -8.77
C PRO A 64 28.32 4.19 -9.56
N LEU A 65 27.63 3.27 -8.88
CA LEU A 65 27.02 2.11 -9.55
C LEU A 65 25.90 2.60 -10.48
N LEU A 66 26.10 2.48 -11.79
CA LEU A 66 25.10 2.75 -12.82
C LEU A 66 24.76 1.45 -13.55
N ILE A 67 23.49 1.09 -13.52
CA ILE A 67 22.94 -0.06 -14.23
C ILE A 67 21.90 0.46 -15.24
N TYR A 68 22.10 0.15 -16.51
CA TYR A 68 21.15 0.45 -17.57
C TYR A 68 20.33 -0.81 -17.87
N ILE A 69 19.00 -0.68 -17.87
CA ILE A 69 18.08 -1.78 -18.11
C ILE A 69 17.35 -1.53 -19.43
N THR A 70 17.73 -2.25 -20.48
CA THR A 70 17.17 -2.11 -21.81
C THR A 70 15.84 -2.83 -21.90
N ASN A 71 14.85 -2.20 -22.56
CA ASN A 71 13.50 -2.73 -22.72
C ASN A 71 12.83 -3.06 -21.36
N PHE A 72 13.10 -2.30 -20.29
CA PHE A 72 12.46 -2.57 -18.99
C PHE A 72 10.92 -2.41 -19.03
N VAL A 73 10.43 -1.43 -19.78
CA VAL A 73 8.99 -1.14 -19.94
C VAL A 73 8.60 -1.41 -21.39
N THR A 74 7.51 -2.15 -21.62
CA THR A 74 6.97 -2.38 -22.97
C THR A 74 6.37 -1.09 -23.55
N PRO A 75 6.25 -0.96 -24.89
CA PRO A 75 5.57 0.17 -25.51
C PRO A 75 4.12 0.36 -25.02
N ARG A 76 3.43 -0.75 -24.73
CA ARG A 76 2.05 -0.74 -24.23
C ARG A 76 1.97 -0.19 -22.81
N GLU A 77 2.83 -0.66 -21.92
CA GLU A 77 2.91 -0.14 -20.54
C GLU A 77 3.31 1.33 -20.52
N ALA A 78 4.30 1.73 -21.33
CA ALA A 78 4.69 3.14 -21.44
C ALA A 78 3.51 4.03 -21.85
N THR A 79 2.73 3.59 -22.83
CA THR A 79 1.52 4.31 -23.28
C THR A 79 0.47 4.37 -22.17
N ALA A 80 0.25 3.27 -21.44
CA ALA A 80 -0.71 3.21 -20.34
C ALA A 80 -0.29 4.12 -19.17
N LEU A 81 0.99 4.13 -18.81
CA LEU A 81 1.55 4.98 -17.77
C LEU A 81 1.42 6.47 -18.12
N LEU A 82 1.68 6.84 -19.38
CA LEU A 82 1.48 8.20 -19.86
C LEU A 82 0.00 8.59 -19.79
N ALA A 83 -0.90 7.78 -20.34
CA ALA A 83 -2.33 8.07 -20.30
C ALA A 83 -2.88 8.21 -18.87
N ALA A 84 -2.37 7.42 -17.92
CA ALA A 84 -2.73 7.52 -16.51
C ALA A 84 -2.13 8.76 -15.82
N GLY A 85 -0.91 9.15 -16.21
CA GLY A 85 -0.14 10.24 -15.60
C GLY A 85 -0.46 11.64 -16.15
N ASP A 86 -0.72 11.76 -17.46
CA ASP A 86 -0.96 13.02 -18.16
C ASP A 86 -1.97 13.96 -17.45
N PRO A 87 -3.17 13.49 -17.01
CA PRO A 87 -4.11 14.37 -16.32
C PRO A 87 -3.66 14.80 -14.92
N LEU A 88 -2.62 14.16 -14.36
CA LEU A 88 -2.10 14.40 -13.02
C LEU A 88 -0.81 15.24 -13.01
N PHE A 89 -0.26 15.57 -14.18
CA PHE A 89 0.94 16.40 -14.26
C PHE A 89 0.68 17.80 -13.72
N LYS A 90 1.60 18.25 -12.87
CA LYS A 90 1.61 19.59 -12.26
C LYS A 90 3.03 20.12 -12.23
N SER A 91 3.18 21.45 -12.26
CA SER A 91 4.48 22.11 -12.14
C SER A 91 5.18 21.68 -10.85
N SER A 92 6.45 21.31 -10.96
CA SER A 92 7.31 21.05 -9.79
C SER A 92 7.56 22.36 -9.05
N GLN A 93 7.45 22.32 -7.72
CA GLN A 93 7.78 23.46 -6.86
C GLN A 93 9.17 23.27 -6.27
N VAL A 94 9.92 24.37 -6.17
CA VAL A 94 11.22 24.40 -5.50
C VAL A 94 11.21 25.47 -4.42
N THR A 95 11.80 25.17 -3.27
CA THR A 95 11.93 26.15 -2.19
C THR A 95 13.19 26.98 -2.42
N VAL A 96 13.01 28.26 -2.72
CA VAL A 96 14.11 29.23 -2.87
C VAL A 96 14.00 30.25 -1.75
N ALA A 97 15.06 30.42 -0.96
CA ALA A 97 15.11 31.34 0.18
C ALA A 97 13.93 31.18 1.16
N GLY A 98 13.49 29.94 1.39
CA GLY A 98 12.38 29.61 2.31
C GLY A 98 10.98 29.84 1.73
N ARG A 99 10.86 30.10 0.42
CA ARG A 99 9.58 30.24 -0.28
C ARG A 99 9.47 29.26 -1.44
N ASP A 100 8.36 28.55 -1.49
CA ASP A 100 8.03 27.70 -2.63
C ASP A 100 7.75 28.57 -3.86
N THR A 101 8.51 28.31 -4.91
CA THR A 101 8.49 29.06 -6.17
C THR A 101 8.47 28.06 -7.31
N GLU A 102 7.70 28.38 -8.36
CA GLU A 102 7.79 27.67 -9.64
C GLU A 102 8.96 28.26 -10.42
N THR A 103 9.95 27.44 -10.74
CA THR A 103 11.12 27.86 -11.52
C THR A 103 11.11 27.22 -12.89
N PRO A 104 11.37 27.97 -13.98
CA PRO A 104 11.43 27.42 -15.33
C PRO A 104 12.54 26.36 -15.49
N ASP A 105 13.56 26.39 -14.63
CA ASP A 105 14.73 25.51 -14.69
C ASP A 105 14.49 24.09 -14.13
N ARG A 106 13.33 23.83 -13.52
CA ARG A 106 12.92 22.50 -13.01
C ARG A 106 11.46 22.22 -13.31
N THR A 107 11.14 22.06 -14.58
CA THR A 107 9.87 21.45 -14.98
C THR A 107 10.04 19.93 -15.06
N SER A 108 8.99 19.16 -14.77
CA SER A 108 8.95 17.71 -15.06
C SER A 108 9.01 17.38 -16.57
N TYR A 109 9.25 18.40 -17.40
CA TYR A 109 9.20 18.36 -18.85
C TYR A 109 10.56 18.02 -19.48
N SER A 110 11.67 18.16 -18.76
CA SER A 110 12.99 17.76 -19.25
C SER A 110 13.92 17.28 -18.13
N ALA A 111 14.58 16.15 -18.40
CA ALA A 111 15.77 15.70 -17.69
C ALA A 111 16.86 15.55 -18.76
N THR A 112 17.53 16.64 -19.11
CA THR A 112 18.70 16.56 -19.98
C THR A 112 19.77 15.78 -19.23
N LEU A 113 20.09 14.58 -19.72
CA LEU A 113 21.27 13.85 -19.26
C LEU A 113 22.51 14.58 -19.78
N PRO A 114 23.56 14.79 -18.94
CA PRO A 114 24.82 15.37 -19.37
C PRO A 114 25.59 14.45 -20.35
#